data_AF-A0A957B6J8-F1
#
_entry.id   AF-A0A957B6J8-F1
#
_cell.length_a   1.000
_cell.length_b   1.000
_cell.length_c   1.000
_cell.angle_alpha   90.00
_cell.angle_beta   90.00
_cell.angle_gamma   90.00
#
_symmetry.space_group_name_H-M   'P 1'
#
loop_
_entity.id
_entity.type
_entity.pdbx_description
1 polymer ?
#
loop_
_entity_poly.entity_id
_entity_poly.type
_entity_poly.pdbx_seq_one_letter_code
_entity_poly.pdbx_strand_id
1 'polypeptide(L)'
;MREITVAIVQMKPELGEPEDNLVKMSEMISRIASQQKVDLIVFPELITSGNELGVRFTDIAQRVPGPTVNLIAQRANDFGIYVAFGMVTKERVESVLYNSAVLVGPDGELVEVYNKVHLRGEERMAFREGFKLPVAETEIGNIGLIIGYDLAFPEVVRSQALEGADLVCVLANWETANIDEWKTYMRARAYENSLFLAGANRVGEDVTLNFGGE
;
A
#
# COMPACT_ATOMS: atom_id res chain seq x y z
N MET A 1 -20.53 -11.88 -8.36
CA MET A 1 -19.64 -10.81 -7.89
C MET A 1 -20.46 -9.82 -7.11
N ARG A 2 -20.08 -9.55 -5.87
CA ARG A 2 -20.64 -8.46 -5.05
C ARG A 2 -20.09 -7.15 -5.62
N GLU A 3 -20.95 -6.14 -5.74
CA GLU A 3 -20.50 -4.79 -6.09
C GLU A 3 -19.86 -4.16 -4.85
N ILE A 4 -18.66 -3.58 -5.02
CA ILE A 4 -17.89 -2.94 -3.95
C ILE A 4 -17.43 -1.56 -4.43
N THR A 5 -17.37 -0.60 -3.50
CA THR A 5 -16.83 0.74 -3.77
C THR A 5 -15.42 0.85 -3.20
N VAL A 6 -14.45 1.14 -4.07
CA VAL A 6 -13.04 1.33 -3.68
C VAL A 6 -12.67 2.79 -3.85
N ALA A 7 -12.08 3.39 -2.81
CA ALA A 7 -11.47 4.71 -2.89
C ALA A 7 -9.94 4.59 -3.01
N ILE A 8 -9.39 5.26 -4.01
CA ILE A 8 -7.96 5.30 -4.29
C ILE A 8 -7.43 6.67 -3.85
N VAL A 9 -6.44 6.68 -2.95
CA VAL A 9 -5.93 7.92 -2.36
C VAL A 9 -4.66 8.38 -3.07
N GLN A 10 -4.69 9.62 -3.55
CA GLN A 10 -3.53 10.36 -3.98
C GLN A 10 -3.14 11.36 -2.88
N MET A 11 -2.06 11.08 -2.15
CA MET A 11 -1.59 11.91 -1.04
C MET A 11 -0.09 12.17 -1.19
N LYS A 12 0.34 13.40 -0.86
CA LYS A 12 1.75 13.74 -0.65
C LYS A 12 2.08 13.56 0.83
N PRO A 13 2.93 12.59 1.20
CA PRO A 13 3.48 12.52 2.56
C PRO A 13 4.51 13.63 2.80
N GLU A 14 4.61 14.07 4.04
CA GLU A 14 5.76 14.81 4.54
C GLU A 14 6.90 13.82 4.83
N LEU A 15 8.07 14.08 4.23
CA LEU A 15 9.21 13.17 4.29
C LEU A 15 9.77 13.09 5.72
N GLY A 16 9.72 11.91 6.32
CA GLY A 16 10.26 11.66 7.66
C GLY A 16 9.35 12.06 8.82
N GLU A 17 8.12 12.52 8.55
CA GLU A 17 7.18 13.01 9.58
C GLU A 17 5.96 12.07 9.71
N PRO A 18 6.10 10.90 10.36
CA PRO A 18 5.03 9.91 10.43
C PRO A 18 3.80 10.40 11.18
N GLU A 19 3.95 11.24 12.20
CA GLU A 19 2.82 11.77 12.96
C GLU A 19 1.92 12.66 12.09
N ASP A 20 2.52 13.61 11.35
CA ASP A 20 1.82 14.49 10.42
C ASP A 20 1.13 13.71 9.29
N ASN A 21 1.81 12.68 8.78
CA ASN A 21 1.25 11.79 7.76
C ASN A 21 0.03 11.03 8.28
N LEU A 22 0.09 10.50 9.50
CA LEU A 22 -1.02 9.76 10.12
C LEU A 22 -2.23 10.66 10.42
N VAL A 23 -2.01 11.93 10.78
CA VAL A 23 -3.08 12.92 10.91
C VAL A 23 -3.77 13.10 9.56
N LYS A 24 -3.01 13.37 8.49
CA LYS A 24 -3.55 13.52 7.13
C LYS A 24 -4.31 12.29 6.66
N MET A 25 -3.77 11.08 6.89
CA MET A 25 -4.43 9.82 6.55
C MET A 25 -5.76 9.69 7.28
N SER A 26 -5.80 9.97 8.59
CA SER A 26 -7.02 9.90 9.41
C SER A 26 -8.09 10.89 8.93
N GLU A 27 -7.69 12.11 8.57
CA GLU A 27 -8.59 13.13 8.00
C GLU A 27 -9.14 12.69 6.64
N MET A 28 -8.29 12.12 5.77
CA MET A 28 -8.72 11.60 4.48
C MET A 28 -9.70 10.44 4.62
N ILE A 29 -9.44 9.48 5.51
CA ILE A 29 -10.36 8.37 5.80
C ILE A 29 -11.72 8.91 6.24
N SER A 30 -11.73 9.81 7.23
CA SER A 30 -12.97 10.40 7.76
C SER A 30 -13.75 11.15 6.68
N ARG A 31 -13.04 11.93 5.85
CA ARG A 31 -13.65 12.67 4.74
C ARG A 31 -14.28 11.73 3.70
N ILE A 32 -13.54 10.71 3.25
CA ILE A 32 -14.02 9.75 2.25
C ILE A 32 -15.26 9.03 2.76
N ALA A 33 -15.20 8.49 3.98
CA ALA A 33 -16.30 7.76 4.61
C ALA A 33 -17.55 8.64 4.82
N SER A 34 -17.37 9.96 5.02
CA SER A 34 -18.49 10.89 5.18
C SER A 34 -19.18 11.29 3.87
N GLN A 35 -18.51 11.13 2.72
CA GLN A 35 -19.02 11.59 1.42
C GLN A 35 -19.84 10.53 0.70
N GLN A 36 -19.47 9.25 0.87
CA GLN A 36 -20.16 8.13 0.26
C GLN A 36 -19.85 6.83 1.00
N LYS A 37 -20.67 5.80 0.77
CA LYS A 37 -20.35 4.46 1.24
C LYS A 37 -19.14 3.93 0.47
N VAL A 38 -18.08 3.58 1.19
CA VAL A 38 -16.87 2.96 0.67
C VAL A 38 -16.64 1.64 1.41
N ASP A 39 -16.20 0.61 0.71
CA ASP A 39 -15.89 -0.69 1.31
C ASP A 39 -14.38 -0.85 1.56
N LEU A 40 -13.54 -0.23 0.71
CA LEU A 40 -12.07 -0.29 0.80
C LEU A 40 -11.43 1.06 0.45
N ILE A 41 -10.46 1.50 1.26
CA ILE A 41 -9.58 2.64 0.96
C ILE A 41 -8.15 2.14 0.73
N VAL A 42 -7.53 2.53 -0.40
CA VAL A 42 -6.14 2.18 -0.74
C VAL A 42 -5.28 3.43 -0.69
N PHE A 43 -4.26 3.42 0.17
CA PHE A 43 -3.23 4.45 0.26
C PHE A 43 -1.95 4.04 -0.47
N PRO A 44 -1.10 4.99 -0.88
CA PRO A 44 0.15 4.71 -1.56
C PRO A 44 1.22 3.97 -0.73
N GLU A 45 2.30 3.60 -1.43
CA GLU A 45 3.52 3.02 -0.87
C GLU A 45 4.24 3.99 0.07
N LEU A 46 4.73 3.48 1.21
CA LEU A 46 5.48 4.28 2.21
C LEU A 46 4.80 5.62 2.58
N ILE A 47 3.46 5.65 2.57
CA ILE A 47 2.69 6.88 2.79
C ILE A 47 2.88 7.46 4.19
N THR A 48 3.31 6.63 5.14
CA THR A 48 3.61 7.06 6.50
C THR A 48 4.95 7.80 6.61
N SER A 49 5.80 7.76 5.59
CA SER A 49 7.20 8.20 5.73
C SER A 49 7.74 9.03 4.58
N GLY A 50 7.22 8.85 3.37
CA GLY A 50 7.95 9.22 2.16
C GLY A 50 9.02 8.17 1.78
N ASN A 51 9.67 8.39 0.64
CA ASN A 51 10.48 7.38 -0.06
C ASN A 51 12.00 7.59 0.11
N GLU A 52 12.47 8.83 0.32
CA GLU A 52 13.89 9.18 0.35
C GLU A 52 14.47 9.39 1.77
N LEU A 53 14.38 8.37 2.64
CA LEU A 53 14.95 8.43 4.00
C LEU A 53 16.29 7.69 4.16
N GLY A 54 16.60 6.74 3.28
CA GLY A 54 17.82 5.93 3.37
C GLY A 54 17.95 5.26 4.74
N VAL A 55 19.09 5.42 5.42
CA VAL A 55 19.30 4.82 6.74
C VAL A 55 18.31 5.29 7.81
N ARG A 56 17.71 6.48 7.66
CA ARG A 56 16.75 7.04 8.64
C ARG A 56 15.43 6.28 8.67
N PHE A 57 15.19 5.34 7.75
CA PHE A 57 14.06 4.42 7.85
C PHE A 57 14.07 3.62 9.17
N THR A 58 15.24 3.38 9.79
CA THR A 58 15.33 2.70 11.09
C THR A 58 14.62 3.45 12.21
N ASP A 59 14.59 4.78 12.13
CA ASP A 59 14.10 5.66 13.20
C ASP A 59 12.57 5.64 13.28
N ILE A 60 11.92 5.33 12.16
CA ILE A 60 10.46 5.34 12.01
C ILE A 60 9.85 3.95 11.83
N ALA A 61 10.68 2.93 11.60
CA ALA A 61 10.23 1.56 11.39
C ALA A 61 9.51 1.00 12.62
N GLN A 62 8.36 0.38 12.41
CA GLN A 62 7.54 -0.20 13.47
C GLN A 62 7.37 -1.71 13.29
N ARG A 63 7.21 -2.42 14.39
CA ARG A 63 6.70 -3.80 14.34
C ARG A 63 5.20 -3.76 14.05
N VAL A 64 4.68 -4.82 13.46
CA VAL A 64 3.26 -4.97 13.15
C VAL A 64 2.67 -6.12 13.98
N PRO A 65 1.57 -5.92 14.71
CA PRO A 65 0.89 -4.64 14.94
C PRO A 65 1.73 -3.66 15.79
N GLY A 66 1.48 -2.37 15.61
CA GLY A 66 2.20 -1.26 16.24
C GLY A 66 1.38 0.04 16.21
N PRO A 67 1.90 1.16 16.73
CA PRO A 67 1.16 2.42 16.88
C PRO A 67 0.44 2.90 15.60
N THR A 68 1.14 2.84 14.45
CA THR A 68 0.56 3.20 13.15
C THR A 68 -0.62 2.29 12.78
N VAL A 69 -0.43 0.97 12.88
CA VAL A 69 -1.48 0.00 12.53
C VAL A 69 -2.68 0.15 13.47
N ASN A 70 -2.44 0.35 14.76
CA ASN A 70 -3.51 0.51 15.75
C ASN A 70 -4.36 1.77 15.49
N LEU A 71 -3.74 2.89 15.10
CA LEU A 71 -4.46 4.10 14.75
C LEU A 71 -5.33 3.90 13.52
N ILE A 72 -4.78 3.31 12.46
CA ILE A 72 -5.53 3.06 11.22
C ILE A 72 -6.62 2.01 11.46
N ALA A 73 -6.36 1.00 12.29
CA ALA A 73 -7.34 0.01 12.72
C ALA A 73 -8.52 0.63 13.46
N GLN A 74 -8.26 1.58 14.36
CA GLN A 74 -9.32 2.32 15.01
C GLN A 74 -10.18 3.05 13.98
N ARG A 75 -9.58 3.72 12.99
CA ARG A 75 -10.33 4.40 11.92
C ARG A 75 -11.11 3.42 11.03
N ALA A 76 -10.52 2.28 10.69
CA ALA A 76 -11.17 1.22 9.92
C ALA A 76 -12.43 0.72 10.65
N ASN A 77 -12.33 0.48 11.96
CA ASN A 77 -13.44 0.08 12.81
C ASN A 77 -14.50 1.18 13.00
N ASP A 78 -14.08 2.44 13.22
CA ASP A 78 -15.00 3.58 13.39
C ASP A 78 -15.96 3.73 12.19
N PHE A 79 -15.49 3.43 10.98
CA PHE A 79 -16.25 3.58 9.74
C PHE A 79 -16.71 2.25 9.12
N GLY A 80 -16.30 1.10 9.66
CA GLY A 80 -16.63 -0.22 9.13
C GLY A 80 -16.09 -0.46 7.71
N ILE A 81 -14.82 -0.10 7.46
CA ILE A 81 -14.19 -0.14 6.14
C ILE A 81 -12.86 -0.91 6.16
N TYR A 82 -12.47 -1.48 5.02
CA TYR A 82 -11.10 -1.98 4.85
C TYR A 82 -10.15 -0.83 4.52
N VAL A 83 -8.91 -0.89 5.01
CA VAL A 83 -7.86 0.09 4.70
C VAL A 83 -6.55 -0.62 4.35
N ALA A 84 -6.06 -0.41 3.13
CA ALA A 84 -4.75 -0.84 2.67
C ALA A 84 -3.77 0.35 2.64
N PHE A 85 -2.60 0.25 3.26
CA PHE A 85 -1.63 1.35 3.28
C PHE A 85 -0.17 0.88 3.39
N GLY A 86 0.75 1.71 2.86
CA GLY A 86 2.17 1.42 2.85
C GLY A 86 2.90 2.00 4.05
N MET A 87 3.77 1.22 4.68
CA MET A 87 4.61 1.67 5.80
C MET A 87 5.95 0.93 5.84
N VAL A 88 6.87 1.48 6.63
CA VAL A 88 8.11 0.78 6.97
C VAL A 88 7.88 -0.13 8.16
N THR A 89 8.13 -1.42 7.98
CA THR A 89 8.07 -2.38 9.08
C THR A 89 9.43 -2.92 9.45
N LYS A 90 9.56 -3.44 10.67
CA LYS A 90 10.76 -4.13 11.15
C LYS A 90 10.43 -5.41 11.89
N GLU A 91 11.41 -6.30 11.90
CA GLU A 91 11.35 -7.57 12.63
C GLU A 91 11.91 -7.45 14.06
N ARG A 92 12.07 -8.60 14.74
CA ARG A 92 12.77 -8.66 16.04
C ARG A 92 14.20 -8.12 15.98
N VAL A 93 14.88 -8.29 14.85
CA VAL A 93 16.20 -7.72 14.59
C VAL A 93 16.01 -6.32 14.03
N GLU A 94 16.36 -5.30 14.81
CA GLU A 94 16.06 -3.88 14.51
C GLU A 94 16.64 -3.38 13.18
N SER A 95 17.70 -4.01 12.67
CA SER A 95 18.32 -3.66 11.38
C SER A 95 17.66 -4.31 10.16
N VAL A 96 16.63 -5.15 10.36
CA VAL A 96 15.90 -5.81 9.26
C VAL A 96 14.59 -5.06 9.04
N LEU A 97 14.60 -4.24 8.00
CA LEU A 97 13.45 -3.42 7.59
C LEU A 97 12.79 -3.97 6.33
N TYR A 98 11.49 -3.74 6.19
CA TYR A 98 10.72 -4.04 4.99
C TYR A 98 9.91 -2.81 4.56
N ASN A 99 9.78 -2.66 3.24
CA ASN A 99 8.73 -1.85 2.64
C ASN A 99 7.48 -2.73 2.57
N SER A 100 6.46 -2.38 3.35
CA SER A 100 5.30 -3.24 3.57
C SER A 100 3.99 -2.56 3.23
N ALA A 101 3.05 -3.34 2.73
CA ALA A 101 1.65 -3.00 2.61
C ALA A 101 0.89 -3.74 3.71
N VAL A 102 0.03 -3.01 4.41
CA VAL A 102 -0.77 -3.55 5.51
C VAL A 102 -2.24 -3.41 5.12
N LEU A 103 -3.01 -4.47 5.29
CA LEU A 103 -4.47 -4.48 5.14
C LEU A 103 -5.11 -4.64 6.52
N VAL A 104 -6.01 -3.73 6.86
CA VAL A 104 -6.78 -3.74 8.10
C VAL A 104 -8.27 -3.84 7.79
N GLY A 105 -8.98 -4.61 8.59
CA GLY A 105 -10.39 -4.93 8.42
C GLY A 105 -11.35 -3.94 9.07
N PRO A 106 -12.65 -4.05 8.74
CA PRO A 106 -13.72 -3.17 9.24
C PRO A 106 -14.06 -3.37 10.71
N ASP A 107 -13.52 -4.41 11.34
CA ASP A 107 -13.57 -4.69 12.79
C ASP A 107 -12.32 -4.18 13.53
N GLY A 108 -11.37 -3.58 12.81
CA GLY A 108 -10.09 -3.14 13.33
C GLY A 108 -9.04 -4.25 13.42
N GLU A 109 -9.31 -5.46 12.92
CA GLU A 109 -8.33 -6.54 12.93
C GLU A 109 -7.30 -6.37 11.81
N LEU A 110 -6.05 -6.75 12.11
CA LEU A 110 -5.01 -6.85 11.11
C LEU A 110 -5.30 -8.05 10.21
N VAL A 111 -5.59 -7.80 8.93
CA VAL A 111 -5.97 -8.84 7.97
C VAL A 111 -4.74 -9.45 7.31
N GLU A 112 -3.83 -8.62 6.79
CA GLU A 112 -2.63 -9.12 6.09
C GLU A 112 -1.48 -8.10 6.11
N VAL A 113 -0.25 -8.60 6.03
CA VAL A 113 0.97 -7.82 5.83
C VAL A 113 1.76 -8.41 4.67
N TYR A 114 1.93 -7.61 3.62
CA TYR A 114 2.75 -7.94 2.47
C TYR A 114 4.07 -7.17 2.52
N ASN A 115 5.19 -7.87 2.36
CA ASN A 115 6.51 -7.25 2.22
C ASN A 115 6.91 -7.26 0.75
N LYS A 116 7.31 -6.11 0.21
CA LYS A 116 7.73 -5.93 -1.19
C LYS A 116 8.75 -6.98 -1.60
N VAL A 117 8.48 -7.69 -2.69
CA VAL A 117 9.38 -8.75 -3.17
C VAL A 117 10.47 -8.14 -4.05
N HIS A 118 10.10 -7.26 -4.97
CA HIS A 118 11.02 -6.69 -5.95
C HIS A 118 11.47 -5.29 -5.54
N LEU A 119 12.57 -5.20 -4.81
CA LEU A 119 13.18 -3.90 -4.47
C LEU A 119 13.81 -3.25 -5.71
N ARG A 120 13.74 -1.92 -5.82
CA ARG A 120 14.32 -1.15 -6.93
C ARG A 120 15.42 -0.22 -6.43
N GLY A 121 16.55 -0.18 -7.16
CA GLY A 121 17.65 0.75 -6.89
C GLY A 121 18.08 0.79 -5.41
N GLU A 122 18.03 1.98 -4.82
CA GLU A 122 18.47 2.30 -3.46
C GLU A 122 17.62 1.65 -2.37
N GLU A 123 16.41 1.16 -2.68
CA GLU A 123 15.60 0.41 -1.71
C GLU A 123 16.37 -0.79 -1.14
N ARG A 124 17.25 -1.41 -1.94
CA ARG A 124 18.10 -2.54 -1.51
C ARG A 124 19.10 -2.19 -0.42
N MET A 125 19.38 -0.91 -0.21
CA MET A 125 20.26 -0.44 0.85
C MET A 125 19.54 -0.33 2.21
N ALA A 126 18.22 -0.14 2.19
CA ALA A 126 17.41 0.04 3.39
C ALA A 126 16.56 -1.17 3.75
N PHE A 127 16.01 -1.87 2.75
CA PHE A 127 15.01 -2.91 2.94
C PHE A 127 15.52 -4.31 2.57
N ARG A 128 14.86 -5.32 3.12
CA ARG A 128 14.98 -6.72 2.70
C ARG A 128 13.80 -7.11 1.82
N GLU A 129 14.05 -8.07 0.94
CA GLU A 129 13.04 -8.62 0.04
C GLU A 129 12.05 -9.49 0.83
N GLY A 130 10.77 -9.31 0.55
CA GLY A 130 9.74 -10.27 0.91
C GLY A 130 9.85 -11.54 0.06
N PHE A 131 9.11 -12.59 0.45
CA PHE A 131 9.14 -13.89 -0.22
C PHE A 131 7.76 -14.54 -0.37
N LYS A 132 6.70 -13.85 0.08
CA LYS A 132 5.32 -14.35 0.03
C LYS A 132 4.49 -13.43 -0.84
N LEU A 133 3.50 -14.00 -1.52
CA LEU A 133 2.51 -13.27 -2.33
C LEU A 133 1.11 -13.63 -1.81
N PRO A 134 0.73 -13.19 -0.59
CA PRO A 134 -0.52 -13.59 0.02
C PRO A 134 -1.73 -12.99 -0.70
N VAL A 135 -2.87 -13.66 -0.56
CA VAL A 135 -4.21 -13.18 -0.91
C VAL A 135 -5.06 -13.36 0.34
N ALA A 136 -5.65 -12.25 0.82
CA ALA A 136 -6.48 -12.26 2.00
C ALA A 136 -7.95 -12.57 1.62
N GLU A 137 -8.54 -13.56 2.28
CA GLU A 137 -9.98 -13.79 2.19
C GLU A 137 -10.73 -12.74 3.02
N THR A 138 -11.67 -12.03 2.41
CA THR A 138 -12.45 -10.99 3.10
C THR A 138 -13.92 -11.05 2.71
N GLU A 139 -14.78 -10.35 3.46
CA GLU A 139 -16.22 -10.28 3.15
C GLU A 139 -16.54 -9.55 1.81
N ILE A 140 -15.57 -8.80 1.27
CA ILE A 140 -15.71 -8.03 0.04
C ILE A 140 -15.01 -8.69 -1.15
N GLY A 141 -14.49 -9.90 -0.97
CA GLY A 141 -13.75 -10.66 -1.97
C GLY A 141 -12.31 -10.94 -1.54
N ASN A 142 -11.59 -11.69 -2.36
CA ASN A 142 -10.20 -12.03 -2.11
C ASN A 142 -9.28 -10.89 -2.55
N ILE A 143 -8.51 -10.33 -1.62
CA ILE A 143 -7.68 -9.13 -1.85
C ILE A 143 -6.20 -9.51 -1.86
N GLY A 144 -5.54 -9.26 -2.99
CA GLY A 144 -4.08 -9.27 -3.09
C GLY A 144 -3.49 -7.89 -2.80
N LEU A 145 -2.26 -7.85 -2.29
CA LEU A 145 -1.46 -6.64 -2.11
C LEU A 145 -0.15 -6.76 -2.90
N ILE A 146 0.23 -5.70 -3.61
CA ILE A 146 1.56 -5.56 -4.23
C ILE A 146 2.07 -4.13 -4.08
N ILE A 147 3.38 -3.93 -4.19
CA ILE A 147 4.00 -2.62 -3.93
C ILE A 147 4.87 -2.19 -5.10
N GLY A 148 4.57 -1.00 -5.64
CA GLY A 148 5.38 -0.27 -6.61
C GLY A 148 5.93 -1.18 -7.71
N TYR A 149 7.24 -1.43 -7.64
CA TYR A 149 7.98 -2.17 -8.67
C TYR A 149 7.56 -3.63 -8.86
N ASP A 150 6.87 -4.25 -7.89
CA ASP A 150 6.27 -5.58 -8.09
C ASP A 150 5.34 -5.62 -9.31
N LEU A 151 4.71 -4.49 -9.65
CA LEU A 151 3.82 -4.37 -10.82
C LEU A 151 4.55 -4.66 -12.15
N ALA A 152 5.87 -4.43 -12.23
CA ALA A 152 6.66 -4.70 -13.42
C ALA A 152 6.82 -6.22 -13.71
N PHE A 153 6.52 -7.08 -12.74
CA PHE A 153 6.71 -8.53 -12.82
C PHE A 153 5.34 -9.23 -12.97
N PRO A 154 4.99 -9.75 -14.17
CA PRO A 154 3.68 -10.39 -14.41
C PRO A 154 3.42 -11.58 -13.48
N GLU A 155 4.47 -12.28 -13.05
CA GLU A 155 4.41 -13.43 -12.16
C GLU A 155 3.76 -13.09 -10.82
N VAL A 156 3.92 -11.87 -10.33
CA VAL A 156 3.37 -11.45 -9.02
C VAL A 156 1.85 -11.46 -9.05
N VAL A 157 1.26 -10.70 -9.98
CA VAL A 157 -0.20 -10.61 -10.13
C VAL A 157 -0.76 -11.94 -10.62
N ARG A 158 -0.03 -12.66 -11.50
CA ARG A 158 -0.43 -14.01 -11.92
C ARG A 158 -0.53 -14.97 -10.74
N SER A 159 0.42 -14.92 -9.81
CA SER A 159 0.42 -15.80 -8.63
C SER A 159 -0.79 -15.50 -7.76
N GLN A 160 -1.07 -14.23 -7.45
CA GLN A 160 -2.26 -13.84 -6.68
C GLN A 160 -3.56 -14.21 -7.40
N ALA A 161 -3.62 -14.07 -8.73
CA ALA A 161 -4.77 -14.50 -9.53
C ALA A 161 -5.02 -16.01 -9.40
N LEU A 162 -3.97 -16.83 -9.44
CA LEU A 162 -4.06 -18.29 -9.30
C LEU A 162 -4.45 -18.71 -7.86
N GLU A 163 -4.05 -17.94 -6.86
CA GLU A 163 -4.49 -18.09 -5.47
C GLU A 163 -5.91 -17.55 -5.24
N GLY A 164 -6.58 -17.05 -6.29
CA GLY A 164 -8.00 -16.69 -6.26
C GLY A 164 -8.29 -15.24 -5.91
N ALA A 165 -7.35 -14.30 -6.11
CA ALA A 165 -7.61 -12.88 -5.93
C ALA A 165 -8.69 -12.34 -6.89
N ASP A 166 -9.67 -11.65 -6.33
CA ASP A 166 -10.69 -10.90 -7.09
C ASP A 166 -10.20 -9.49 -7.43
N LEU A 167 -9.45 -8.89 -6.50
CA LEU A 167 -8.90 -7.54 -6.57
C LEU A 167 -7.45 -7.54 -6.09
N VAL A 168 -6.57 -6.85 -6.81
CA VAL A 168 -5.19 -6.58 -6.35
C VAL A 168 -4.99 -5.08 -6.10
N CYS A 169 -4.63 -4.73 -4.86
CA CYS A 169 -4.27 -3.38 -4.48
C CYS A 169 -2.80 -3.12 -4.80
N VAL A 170 -2.53 -2.05 -5.54
CA VAL A 170 -1.18 -1.64 -5.93
C VAL A 170 -0.83 -0.35 -5.21
N LEU A 171 -0.01 -0.44 -4.18
CA LEU A 171 0.45 0.72 -3.42
C LEU A 171 1.71 1.23 -4.10
N ALA A 172 1.77 2.47 -4.57
CA ALA A 172 2.85 2.89 -5.47
C ALA A 172 3.45 4.28 -5.20
N ASN A 173 4.76 4.37 -5.44
CA ASN A 173 5.55 5.59 -5.58
C ASN A 173 6.16 5.69 -7.00
N TRP A 174 5.30 5.69 -8.01
CA TRP A 174 5.70 5.76 -9.41
C TRP A 174 5.97 7.20 -9.87
N GLU A 175 7.14 7.42 -10.43
CA GLU A 175 7.62 8.74 -10.85
C GLU A 175 6.85 9.28 -12.06
N THR A 176 6.68 10.60 -12.10
CA THR A 176 6.03 11.33 -13.21
C THR A 176 6.69 11.00 -14.55
N ALA A 177 8.02 10.87 -14.58
CA ALA A 177 8.78 10.55 -15.78
C ALA A 177 8.46 9.15 -16.36
N ASN A 178 7.91 8.25 -15.54
CA ASN A 178 7.60 6.86 -15.92
C ASN A 178 6.09 6.57 -15.87
N ILE A 179 5.22 7.57 -15.87
CA ILE A 179 3.78 7.36 -15.65
C ILE A 179 3.10 6.54 -16.76
N ASP A 180 3.62 6.60 -18.00
CA ASP A 180 3.12 5.76 -19.10
C ASP A 180 3.43 4.28 -18.88
N GLU A 181 4.57 3.98 -18.23
CA GLU A 181 4.95 2.63 -17.84
C GLU A 181 3.97 2.09 -16.78
N TRP A 182 3.66 2.88 -15.75
CA TRP A 182 2.64 2.57 -14.74
C TRP A 182 1.30 2.22 -15.38
N LYS A 183 0.78 3.10 -16.25
CA LYS A 183 -0.50 2.91 -16.94
C LYS A 183 -0.50 1.63 -17.79
N THR A 184 0.62 1.36 -18.45
CA THR A 184 0.78 0.18 -19.28
C THR A 184 0.72 -1.09 -18.45
N TYR A 185 1.49 -1.17 -17.35
CA TYR A 185 1.47 -2.36 -16.50
C TYR A 185 0.13 -2.56 -15.81
N MET A 186 -0.49 -1.51 -15.25
CA MET A 186 -1.81 -1.62 -14.60
C MET A 186 -2.84 -2.27 -15.55
N ARG A 187 -2.90 -1.82 -16.81
CA ARG A 187 -3.80 -2.38 -17.82
C ARG A 187 -3.42 -3.81 -18.21
N ALA A 188 -2.13 -4.07 -18.43
CA ALA A 188 -1.65 -5.39 -18.82
C ALA A 188 -1.96 -6.45 -17.76
N ARG A 189 -1.67 -6.15 -16.48
CA ARG A 189 -1.90 -7.05 -15.35
C ARG A 189 -3.38 -7.36 -15.16
N ALA A 190 -4.25 -6.36 -15.31
CA ALA A 190 -5.70 -6.54 -15.23
C ALA A 190 -6.18 -7.47 -16.36
N TYR A 191 -5.77 -7.16 -17.59
CA TYR A 191 -6.25 -7.85 -18.78
C TYR A 191 -5.78 -9.30 -18.85
N GLU A 192 -4.49 -9.55 -18.61
CA GLU A 192 -3.92 -10.89 -18.73
C GLU A 192 -4.43 -11.86 -17.65
N ASN A 193 -4.84 -11.35 -16.49
CA ASN A 193 -5.32 -12.14 -15.36
C ASN A 193 -6.85 -12.13 -15.21
N SER A 194 -7.57 -11.30 -15.97
CA SER A 194 -9.03 -11.14 -15.86
C SER A 194 -9.49 -10.80 -14.44
N LEU A 195 -8.76 -9.90 -13.76
CA LEU A 195 -9.06 -9.42 -12.41
C LEU A 195 -9.00 -7.89 -12.34
N PHE A 196 -9.50 -7.32 -11.24
CA PHE A 196 -9.44 -5.88 -10.98
C PHE A 196 -8.13 -5.48 -10.32
N LEU A 197 -7.59 -4.31 -10.69
CA LEU A 197 -6.52 -3.67 -9.94
C LEU A 197 -6.96 -2.29 -9.45
N ALA A 198 -6.66 -2.00 -8.18
CA ALA A 198 -6.83 -0.68 -7.57
C ALA A 198 -5.45 -0.13 -7.22
N GLY A 199 -4.93 0.78 -8.05
CA GLY A 199 -3.59 1.33 -7.87
C GLY A 199 -3.63 2.73 -7.27
N ALA A 200 -3.01 2.91 -6.10
CA ALA A 200 -2.86 4.20 -5.44
C ALA A 200 -1.42 4.69 -5.62
N ASN A 201 -1.21 5.58 -6.59
CA ASN A 201 0.09 6.21 -6.78
C ASN A 201 0.13 7.57 -6.06
N ARG A 202 1.17 7.80 -5.25
CA ARG A 202 1.29 9.08 -4.52
C ARG A 202 1.49 10.26 -5.47
N VAL A 203 1.27 11.45 -4.93
CA VAL A 203 1.57 12.73 -5.58
C VAL A 203 2.69 13.47 -4.87
N GLY A 204 3.19 14.52 -5.52
CA GLY A 204 4.18 15.42 -4.97
C GLY A 204 5.60 14.92 -5.18
N GLU A 205 6.51 15.47 -4.40
CA GLU A 205 7.95 15.28 -4.56
C GLU A 205 8.59 15.00 -3.21
N ASP A 206 9.69 14.26 -3.25
CA ASP A 206 10.65 14.13 -2.14
C ASP A 206 11.88 15.01 -2.47
N VAL A 207 13.11 14.56 -2.25
CA VAL A 207 14.34 15.35 -2.46
C VAL A 207 14.77 15.33 -3.92
N THR A 208 14.77 14.15 -4.54
CA THR A 208 15.19 13.92 -5.92
C THR A 208 14.09 13.31 -6.79
N LEU A 209 13.07 12.71 -6.16
CA LEU A 209 11.98 12.03 -6.85
C LEU A 209 10.73 12.91 -6.97
N ASN A 210 10.05 12.82 -8.11
CA ASN A 210 8.77 13.50 -8.38
C ASN A 210 7.73 12.47 -8.86
N PHE A 211 6.59 12.39 -8.17
CA PHE A 211 5.60 11.34 -8.32
C PHE A 211 4.35 11.79 -9.08
N GLY A 212 3.93 10.94 -10.02
CA GLY A 212 2.98 11.33 -11.06
C GLY A 212 1.52 11.44 -10.63
N GLY A 213 1.13 10.74 -9.56
CA GLY A 213 -0.27 10.60 -9.13
C GLY A 213 -1.16 9.93 -10.17
N GLU A 214 -1.70 8.76 -9.86
CA GLU A 214 -2.76 8.06 -10.60
C GLU A 214 -3.56 7.16 -9.66
#